data_AF-A0A957EDF2-F1
#
_entry.id   AF-A0A957EDF2-F1
#
_cell.length_a   1.000
_cell.length_b   1.000
_cell.length_c   1.000
_cell.angle_alpha   90.00
_cell.angle_beta   90.00
_cell.angle_gamma   90.00
#
_symmetry.space_group_name_H-M   'P 1'
#
loop_
_entity.id
_entity.type
_entity.pdbx_description
1 polymer ?
#
loop_
_entity_poly.entity_id
_entity_poly.type
_entity_poly.pdbx_seq_one_letter_code
_entity_poly.pdbx_strand_id
1 'polypeptide(L)'
;MNLSNNLTLSQLKKDVHAALKHWHSADDQTGHLLAYLLLVQERQRQLGLQTPAALRLATNETLLDGLKHLQQQQPQATQILQKRFLDQETTLRVSTLLGLSNDQVKHKQRDALRMLTETLLDLENQARADLVAQQGAQLEAQSYTRLFGVDGLSNRLLALLTTAVSPWVITLVGIGGIGK
;
A
#
# COMPACT_ATOMS: atom_id res chain seq x y z
N MET A 1 6.60 -0.04 -13.95
CA MET A 1 6.01 -1.40 -13.89
C MET A 1 4.66 -1.26 -13.20
N ASN A 2 3.58 -1.16 -13.99
CA ASN A 2 2.23 -0.89 -13.50
C ASN A 2 1.64 -2.16 -12.91
N LEU A 3 1.55 -2.24 -11.58
CA LEU A 3 0.74 -3.25 -10.90
C LEU A 3 -0.64 -2.66 -10.68
N SER A 4 -1.52 -2.85 -11.65
CA SER A 4 -2.97 -2.78 -11.46
C SER A 4 -3.39 -3.94 -10.55
N ASN A 5 -3.06 -3.82 -9.25
CA ASN A 5 -3.39 -4.78 -8.22
C ASN A 5 -4.90 -4.72 -7.96
N ASN A 6 -5.67 -5.58 -8.63
CA ASN A 6 -6.92 -6.05 -8.07
C ASN A 6 -6.57 -6.98 -6.89
N LEU A 7 -6.11 -6.39 -5.78
CA LEU A 7 -5.90 -7.09 -4.53
C LEU A 7 -7.28 -7.53 -4.03
N THR A 8 -7.68 -8.74 -4.36
CA THR A 8 -8.93 -9.28 -3.85
C THR A 8 -8.78 -9.57 -2.36
N LEU A 9 -9.77 -9.18 -1.56
CA LEU A 9 -9.79 -9.43 -0.11
C LEU A 9 -9.58 -10.93 0.21
N SER A 10 -10.03 -11.81 -0.68
CA SER A 10 -9.83 -13.26 -0.57
C SER A 10 -8.37 -13.68 -0.73
N GLN A 11 -7.61 -13.07 -1.65
CA GLN A 11 -6.18 -13.32 -1.80
C GLN A 11 -5.41 -12.76 -0.60
N LEU A 12 -5.67 -11.52 -0.19
CA LEU A 12 -5.03 -10.93 0.98
C LEU A 12 -5.27 -11.79 2.23
N LYS A 13 -6.50 -12.29 2.44
CA LYS A 13 -6.80 -13.19 3.55
C LYS A 13 -5.96 -14.47 3.54
N LYS A 14 -5.75 -15.08 2.37
CA LYS A 14 -4.90 -16.27 2.23
C LYS A 14 -3.47 -15.94 2.60
N ASP A 15 -2.94 -14.82 2.12
CA ASP A 15 -1.57 -14.40 2.37
C ASP A 15 -1.36 -14.03 3.85
N VAL A 16 -2.31 -13.33 4.48
CA VAL A 16 -2.29 -13.02 5.92
C VAL A 16 -2.30 -14.30 6.75
N HIS A 17 -3.17 -15.26 6.41
CA HIS A 17 -3.21 -16.54 7.12
C HIS A 17 -1.90 -17.33 6.93
N ALA A 18 -1.35 -17.36 5.72
CA ALA A 18 -0.06 -18.00 5.45
C ALA A 18 1.07 -17.30 6.20
N ALA A 19 1.09 -15.97 6.24
CA ALA A 19 2.11 -15.19 6.94
C ALA A 19 2.05 -15.45 8.44
N LEU A 20 0.85 -15.46 9.05
CA LEU A 20 0.67 -15.81 10.46
C LEU A 20 1.09 -17.25 10.78
N LYS A 21 0.80 -18.21 9.91
CA LYS A 21 1.22 -19.61 10.11
C LYS A 21 2.74 -19.75 10.13
N HIS A 22 3.44 -18.94 9.35
CA HIS A 22 4.90 -18.90 9.27
C HIS A 22 5.51 -17.80 10.16
N TRP A 23 4.82 -17.41 11.24
CA TRP A 23 5.28 -16.36 12.16
C TRP A 23 6.75 -16.49 12.57
N HIS A 24 7.15 -17.73 12.88
CA HIS A 24 8.45 -18.11 13.42
C HIS A 24 9.41 -18.65 12.35
N SER A 25 9.00 -18.73 11.10
CA SER A 25 9.83 -19.22 9.99
C SER A 25 10.47 -18.05 9.25
N ALA A 26 11.79 -18.08 9.07
CA ALA A 26 12.54 -17.12 8.28
C ALA A 26 13.14 -17.77 7.02
N ASP A 27 12.38 -18.67 6.38
CA ASP A 27 12.80 -19.35 5.15
C ASP A 27 12.51 -18.51 3.90
N ASP A 28 13.31 -18.70 2.85
CA ASP A 28 13.17 -17.98 1.58
C ASP A 28 11.82 -18.24 0.89
N GLN A 29 11.21 -19.39 1.15
CA GLN A 29 9.93 -19.78 0.56
C GLN A 29 8.74 -18.99 1.09
N THR A 30 8.83 -18.40 2.29
CA THR A 30 7.71 -17.64 2.88
C THR A 30 8.06 -16.20 3.21
N GLY A 31 9.34 -15.81 3.07
CA GLY A 31 9.80 -14.44 3.27
C GLY A 31 9.09 -13.40 2.41
N HIS A 32 8.60 -13.77 1.22
CA HIS A 32 7.94 -12.84 0.28
C HIS A 32 6.44 -12.60 0.56
N LEU A 33 5.85 -13.28 1.56
CA LEU A 33 4.44 -13.09 1.90
C LEU A 33 4.19 -11.65 2.32
N LEU A 34 3.15 -11.03 1.74
CA LEU A 34 2.75 -9.64 1.95
C LEU A 34 3.77 -8.58 1.49
N ALA A 35 4.86 -8.95 0.82
CA ALA A 35 5.89 -8.02 0.34
C ALA A 35 5.38 -6.99 -0.70
N TYR A 36 4.22 -7.25 -1.30
CA TYR A 36 3.55 -6.33 -2.22
C TYR A 36 2.81 -5.18 -1.50
N LEU A 37 2.60 -5.28 -0.19
CA LEU A 37 1.97 -4.22 0.60
C LEU A 37 2.95 -3.06 0.80
N LEU A 38 2.45 -1.84 0.63
CA LEU A 38 3.20 -0.61 0.86
C LEU A 38 3.70 -0.56 2.31
N LEU A 39 2.86 -0.96 3.27
CA LEU A 39 3.22 -1.03 4.69
C LEU A 39 4.47 -1.89 4.95
N VAL A 40 4.59 -3.04 4.26
CA VAL A 40 5.76 -3.92 4.41
C VAL A 40 6.99 -3.31 3.74
N GLN A 41 6.81 -2.72 2.54
CA GLN A 41 7.89 -2.08 1.80
C GLN A 41 8.47 -0.85 2.53
N GLU A 42 7.63 -0.09 3.22
CA GLU A 42 8.07 1.05 4.03
C GLU A 42 8.87 0.61 5.25
N ARG A 43 8.39 -0.40 5.99
CA ARG A 43 9.14 -0.98 7.11
C ARG A 43 10.47 -1.58 6.65
N GLN A 44 10.48 -2.32 5.53
CA GLN A 44 11.71 -2.86 4.98
C GLN A 44 12.71 -1.76 4.59
N ARG A 45 12.23 -0.65 4.01
CA ARG A 45 13.06 0.52 3.70
C ARG A 45 13.65 1.15 4.96
N GLN A 46 12.87 1.24 6.05
CA GLN A 46 13.34 1.75 7.34
C GLN A 46 14.44 0.88 7.98
N LEU A 47 14.37 -0.44 7.78
CA LEU A 47 15.39 -1.37 8.27
C LEU A 47 16.71 -1.28 7.48
N GLY A 48 16.70 -0.73 6.26
CA GLY A 48 17.91 -0.54 5.44
C GLY A 48 18.58 -1.83 4.96
N LEU A 49 17.94 -2.99 5.14
CA LEU A 49 18.48 -4.32 4.83
C LEU A 49 17.59 -5.04 3.81
N GLN A 50 18.20 -5.54 2.74
CA GLN A 50 17.53 -6.35 1.71
C GLN A 50 17.80 -7.84 1.90
N THR A 51 17.53 -8.34 3.12
CA THR A 51 17.66 -9.78 3.43
C THR A 51 16.28 -10.41 3.61
N PRO A 52 16.14 -11.73 3.38
CA PRO A 52 14.89 -12.47 3.67
C PRO A 52 14.43 -12.31 5.12
N ALA A 53 15.38 -12.29 6.07
CA ALA A 53 15.10 -12.07 7.48
C ALA A 53 14.56 -10.66 7.77
N ALA A 54 15.12 -9.62 7.13
CA ALA A 54 14.62 -8.25 7.27
C ALA A 54 13.21 -8.10 6.69
N LEU A 55 12.93 -8.74 5.56
CA LEU A 55 11.59 -8.76 4.98
C LEU A 55 10.59 -9.49 5.90
N ARG A 56 10.98 -10.64 6.48
CA ARG A 56 10.15 -11.34 7.47
C ARG A 56 9.87 -10.49 8.70
N LEU A 57 10.89 -9.78 9.20
CA LEU A 57 10.74 -8.85 10.32
C LEU A 57 9.73 -7.73 9.97
N ALA A 58 9.88 -7.09 8.82
CA ALA A 58 8.95 -6.07 8.34
C ALA A 58 7.51 -6.61 8.20
N THR A 59 7.34 -7.83 7.68
CA THR A 59 6.03 -8.50 7.63
C THR A 59 5.47 -8.76 9.03
N ASN A 60 6.28 -9.25 9.98
CA ASN A 60 5.85 -9.49 11.36
C ASN A 60 5.43 -8.21 12.06
N GLU A 61 6.20 -7.13 11.94
CA GLU A 61 5.86 -5.82 12.50
C GLU A 61 4.55 -5.27 11.90
N THR A 62 4.34 -5.48 10.60
CA THR A 62 3.07 -5.14 9.93
C THR A 62 1.89 -5.89 10.51
N LEU A 63 2.04 -7.20 10.71
CA LEU A 63 1.01 -8.03 11.32
C LEU A 63 0.77 -7.65 12.79
N LEU A 64 1.82 -7.34 13.57
CA LEU A 64 1.69 -6.87 14.95
C LEU A 64 0.88 -5.59 15.03
N ASP A 65 1.16 -4.62 14.17
CA ASP A 65 0.44 -3.35 14.18
C ASP A 65 -1.01 -3.53 13.72
N GLY A 66 -1.28 -4.41 12.74
CA GLY A 66 -2.64 -4.82 12.41
C GLY A 66 -3.38 -5.47 13.59
N LEU A 67 -2.71 -6.36 14.34
CA LEU A 67 -3.27 -6.97 15.54
C LEU A 67 -3.53 -5.96 16.65
N LYS A 68 -2.66 -4.95 16.85
CA LYS A 68 -2.89 -3.86 17.82
C LYS A 68 -4.12 -3.03 17.47
N HIS A 69 -4.32 -2.69 16.19
CA HIS A 69 -5.52 -1.98 15.74
C HIS A 69 -6.77 -2.84 15.94
N LEU A 70 -6.71 -4.12 15.56
CA LEU A 70 -7.82 -5.06 15.78
C LEU A 70 -8.13 -5.22 17.28
N GLN A 71 -7.13 -5.17 18.15
CA GLN A 71 -7.32 -5.30 19.61
C GLN A 71 -8.20 -4.21 20.18
N GLN A 72 -8.10 -2.98 19.67
CA GLN A 72 -8.90 -1.85 20.13
C GLN A 72 -10.39 -2.04 19.86
N GLN A 73 -10.74 -2.74 18.77
CA GLN A 73 -12.12 -2.96 18.34
C GLN A 73 -12.67 -4.32 18.78
N GLN A 74 -11.83 -5.35 18.73
CA GLN A 74 -12.20 -6.75 18.93
C GLN A 74 -11.13 -7.49 19.76
N PRO A 75 -11.07 -7.26 21.09
CA PRO A 75 -10.04 -7.85 21.95
C PRO A 75 -10.03 -9.38 21.91
N GLN A 76 -11.21 -10.01 21.94
CA GLN A 76 -11.32 -11.48 21.94
C GLN A 76 -10.80 -12.10 20.63
N ALA A 77 -11.06 -11.45 19.49
CA ALA A 77 -10.60 -11.92 18.18
C ALA A 77 -9.06 -11.90 18.10
N THR A 78 -8.47 -10.80 18.56
CA THR A 78 -7.01 -10.65 18.63
C THR A 78 -6.39 -11.71 19.54
N GLN A 79 -6.99 -11.94 20.71
CA GLN A 79 -6.50 -12.94 21.67
C GLN A 79 -6.49 -14.36 21.07
N ILE A 80 -7.50 -14.72 20.26
CA ILE A 80 -7.52 -16.01 19.55
C ILE A 80 -6.37 -16.10 18.55
N LEU A 81 -6.12 -15.05 17.75
CA LEU A 81 -5.04 -15.05 16.77
C LEU A 81 -3.65 -15.11 17.42
N GLN A 82 -3.44 -14.31 18.47
CA GLN A 82 -2.18 -14.31 19.24
C GLN A 82 -1.90 -15.70 19.80
N LYS A 83 -2.87 -16.30 20.51
CA LYS A 83 -2.69 -17.64 21.08
C LYS A 83 -2.41 -18.69 20.00
N ARG A 84 -3.16 -18.69 18.90
CA ARG A 84 -3.05 -19.71 17.85
C ARG A 84 -1.77 -19.61 17.03
N PHE A 85 -1.30 -18.41 16.73
CA PHE A 85 -0.21 -18.19 15.77
C PHE A 85 1.09 -17.70 16.41
N LEU A 86 1.02 -16.77 17.37
CA LEU A 86 2.20 -16.22 18.03
C LEU A 86 2.66 -17.15 19.15
N ASP A 87 1.73 -17.57 20.02
CA ASP A 87 2.02 -18.48 21.15
C ASP A 87 2.07 -19.96 20.72
N GLN A 88 1.69 -20.28 19.47
CA GLN A 88 1.61 -21.63 18.90
C GLN A 88 0.69 -22.60 19.64
N GLU A 89 -0.29 -22.10 20.41
CA GLU A 89 -1.21 -22.93 21.18
C GLU A 89 -2.16 -23.72 20.29
N THR A 90 -2.44 -24.99 20.62
CA THR A 90 -3.39 -25.83 19.87
C THR A 90 -4.83 -25.33 19.98
N THR A 91 -5.72 -25.68 19.03
CA THR A 91 -7.14 -25.29 19.10
C THR A 91 -7.79 -25.76 20.40
N LEU A 92 -7.43 -26.95 20.87
CA LEU A 92 -7.91 -27.52 22.13
C LEU A 92 -7.41 -26.74 23.36
N ARG A 93 -6.16 -26.27 23.31
CA ARG A 93 -5.61 -25.45 24.39
C ARG A 93 -6.26 -24.08 24.42
N VAL A 94 -6.45 -23.45 23.26
CA VAL A 94 -7.17 -22.16 23.15
C VAL A 94 -8.63 -22.29 23.58
N SER A 95 -9.31 -23.39 23.25
CA SER A 95 -10.69 -23.63 23.67
C SER A 95 -10.80 -23.71 25.20
N THR A 96 -9.86 -24.43 25.83
CA THR A 96 -9.74 -24.49 27.30
C THR A 96 -9.45 -23.11 27.91
N LEU A 97 -8.47 -22.38 27.37
CA LEU A 97 -8.04 -21.08 27.92
C LEU A 97 -9.12 -19.99 27.82
N LEU A 98 -10.00 -20.08 26.82
CA LEU A 98 -11.03 -19.06 26.57
C LEU A 98 -12.43 -19.52 26.98
N GLY A 99 -12.59 -20.73 27.53
CA GLY A 99 -13.89 -21.28 27.91
C GLY A 99 -14.83 -21.47 26.71
N LEU A 100 -14.29 -21.81 25.54
CA LEU A 100 -15.03 -21.99 24.29
C LEU A 100 -15.02 -23.47 23.88
N SER A 101 -15.98 -23.88 23.05
CA SER A 101 -15.89 -25.16 22.37
C SER A 101 -14.87 -25.12 21.23
N ASN A 102 -14.36 -26.29 20.80
CA ASN A 102 -13.41 -26.37 19.69
C ASN A 102 -13.99 -25.78 18.39
N ASP A 103 -15.27 -25.98 18.13
CA ASP A 103 -15.93 -25.45 16.94
C ASP A 103 -16.12 -23.93 17.03
N GLN A 104 -16.46 -23.41 18.22
CA GLN A 104 -16.48 -21.97 18.46
C GLN A 104 -15.12 -21.33 18.22
N VAL A 105 -14.02 -21.95 18.66
CA VAL A 105 -12.66 -21.45 18.39
C VAL A 105 -12.37 -21.43 16.90
N LYS A 106 -12.69 -22.50 16.15
CA LYS A 106 -12.48 -22.53 14.69
C LYS A 106 -13.28 -21.44 13.97
N HIS A 107 -14.54 -21.27 14.32
CA HIS A 107 -15.39 -20.23 13.75
C HIS A 107 -14.85 -18.83 14.07
N LYS A 108 -14.59 -18.54 15.35
CA LYS A 108 -14.04 -17.25 15.78
C LYS A 108 -12.65 -16.98 15.22
N GLN A 109 -11.79 -17.98 15.05
CA GLN A 109 -10.48 -17.84 14.39
C GLN A 109 -10.65 -17.43 12.92
N ARG A 110 -11.59 -18.03 12.20
CA ARG A 110 -11.88 -17.68 10.79
C ARG A 110 -12.41 -16.25 10.65
N ASP A 111 -13.25 -15.84 11.60
CA ASP A 111 -13.80 -14.48 11.65
C ASP A 111 -12.71 -13.47 12.04
N ALA A 112 -11.88 -13.79 13.02
CA ALA A 112 -10.73 -12.98 13.41
C ALA A 112 -9.75 -12.78 12.26
N LEU A 113 -9.44 -13.82 11.49
CA LEU A 113 -8.60 -13.71 10.29
C LEU A 113 -9.20 -12.76 9.25
N ARG A 114 -10.52 -12.82 9.04
CA ARG A 114 -11.22 -11.88 8.15
C ARG A 114 -11.10 -10.44 8.67
N MET A 115 -11.38 -10.20 9.95
CA MET A 115 -11.31 -8.85 10.54
C MET A 115 -9.89 -8.29 10.51
N LEU A 116 -8.87 -9.11 10.77
CA LEU A 116 -7.46 -8.68 10.63
C LEU A 116 -7.13 -8.32 9.18
N THR A 117 -7.64 -9.08 8.23
CA THR A 117 -7.43 -8.80 6.80
C THR A 117 -8.07 -7.48 6.39
N GLU A 118 -9.31 -7.24 6.82
CA GLU A 118 -10.02 -5.97 6.60
C GLU A 118 -9.25 -4.80 7.25
N THR A 119 -8.79 -4.97 8.49
CA THR A 119 -7.98 -3.97 9.21
C THR A 119 -6.68 -3.64 8.45
N LEU A 120 -5.96 -4.65 7.97
CA LEU A 120 -4.73 -4.44 7.20
C LEU A 120 -4.98 -3.77 5.86
N LEU A 121 -6.11 -4.08 5.20
CA LEU A 121 -6.51 -3.43 3.96
C LEU A 121 -6.80 -1.95 4.18
N ASP A 122 -7.50 -1.61 5.27
CA ASP A 122 -7.79 -0.22 5.62
C ASP A 122 -6.50 0.57 5.93
N LEU A 123 -5.58 -0.02 6.70
CA LEU A 123 -4.27 0.58 6.98
C LEU A 123 -3.45 0.77 5.70
N GLU A 124 -3.48 -0.20 4.79
CA GLU A 124 -2.78 -0.13 3.51
C GLU A 124 -3.37 0.97 2.61
N ASN A 125 -4.71 1.08 2.56
CA ASN A 125 -5.40 2.13 1.81
C ASN A 125 -5.09 3.52 2.38
N GLN A 126 -5.05 3.65 3.71
CA GLN A 126 -4.67 4.90 4.37
C GLN A 126 -3.23 5.28 4.02
N ALA A 127 -2.27 4.35 4.15
CA ALA A 127 -0.87 4.61 3.80
C ALA A 127 -0.70 5.02 2.33
N ARG A 128 -1.47 4.40 1.42
CA ARG A 128 -1.47 4.79 -0.01
C ARG A 128 -2.06 6.18 -0.22
N ALA A 129 -3.16 6.51 0.44
CA ALA A 129 -3.76 7.84 0.36
C ALA A 129 -2.80 8.92 0.88
N ASP A 130 -2.13 8.65 2.01
CA ASP A 130 -1.13 9.55 2.60
C ASP A 130 0.07 9.75 1.67
N LEU A 131 0.56 8.66 1.04
CA LEU A 131 1.63 8.75 0.05
C LEU A 131 1.24 9.60 -1.17
N VAL A 132 0.03 9.41 -1.70
CA VAL A 132 -0.48 10.22 -2.82
C VAL A 132 -0.62 11.69 -2.41
N ALA A 133 -1.12 11.96 -1.21
CA ALA A 133 -1.26 13.32 -0.70
C ALA A 133 0.11 14.01 -0.51
N GLN A 134 1.11 13.29 0.04
CA GLN A 134 2.47 13.80 0.19
C GLN A 134 3.13 14.10 -1.16
N GLN A 135 2.99 13.19 -2.14
CA GLN A 135 3.50 13.41 -3.50
C GLN A 135 2.80 14.59 -4.18
N GLY A 136 1.48 14.71 -4.03
CA GLY A 136 0.71 15.84 -4.55
C GLY A 136 1.14 17.19 -3.94
N ALA A 137 1.48 17.21 -2.64
CA ALA A 137 1.97 18.42 -1.98
C ALA A 137 3.40 18.82 -2.41
N GLN A 138 4.22 17.85 -2.84
CA GLN A 138 5.57 18.11 -3.38
C GLN A 138 5.55 18.59 -4.83
N LEU A 139 4.47 18.31 -5.57
CA LEU A 139 4.24 18.88 -6.88
C LEU A 139 3.72 20.32 -6.66
N GLU A 140 4.61 21.31 -6.66
CA GLU A 140 4.21 22.73 -6.63
C GLU A 140 3.08 22.97 -7.64
N ALA A 141 2.05 23.73 -7.23
CA ALA A 141 1.01 24.19 -8.16
C ALA A 141 1.71 24.78 -9.38
N GLN A 142 1.52 24.17 -10.57
CA GLN A 142 2.26 24.53 -11.78
C GLN A 142 2.22 26.05 -12.00
N SER A 143 3.26 26.74 -11.54
CA SER A 143 3.41 28.18 -11.70
C SER A 143 4.05 28.44 -13.06
N TYR A 144 3.45 27.92 -14.13
CA TYR A 144 3.70 28.42 -15.48
C TYR A 144 2.95 29.76 -15.66
N THR A 145 3.13 30.70 -14.73
CA THR A 145 2.51 32.03 -14.79
C THR A 145 3.31 32.97 -15.71
N ARG A 146 4.54 32.59 -16.07
CA ARG A 146 5.38 33.29 -17.04
C ARG A 146 5.92 32.32 -18.08
N LEU A 147 5.56 32.57 -19.33
CA LEU A 147 6.22 31.98 -20.48
C LEU A 147 7.51 32.76 -20.74
N PHE A 148 8.67 32.11 -20.66
CA PHE A 148 9.95 32.73 -20.95
C PHE A 148 10.36 32.45 -22.40
N GLY A 149 10.88 33.47 -23.09
CA GLY A 149 11.36 33.32 -24.48
C GLY A 149 10.25 33.29 -25.54
N VAL A 150 9.00 33.56 -25.18
CA VAL A 150 7.89 33.65 -26.13
C VAL A 150 7.74 35.02 -26.77
N ASP A 151 8.38 36.07 -26.25
CA ASP A 151 8.19 37.45 -26.73
C ASP A 151 8.49 37.59 -28.22
N GLY A 152 9.58 36.98 -28.69
CA GLY A 152 9.95 36.98 -30.11
C GLY A 152 8.96 36.20 -30.99
N LEU A 153 8.43 35.08 -30.48
CA LEU A 153 7.43 34.28 -31.20
C LEU A 153 6.08 35.01 -31.25
N SER A 154 5.65 35.61 -30.14
CA SER A 154 4.43 36.40 -30.03
C SER A 154 4.43 37.59 -30.97
N ASN A 155 5.54 38.33 -31.04
CA ASN A 155 5.67 39.46 -31.96
C ASN A 155 5.61 39.04 -33.43
N ARG A 156 6.25 37.90 -33.76
CA ARG A 156 6.22 37.35 -35.12
C ARG A 156 4.83 36.84 -35.52
N LEU A 157 4.13 36.17 -34.60
CA LEU A 157 2.78 35.69 -34.82
C LEU A 157 1.80 36.86 -34.97
N LEU A 158 1.92 37.88 -34.12
CA LEU A 158 1.09 39.08 -34.19
C LEU A 158 1.23 39.76 -35.55
N ALA A 159 2.46 39.96 -36.04
CA ALA A 159 2.70 40.54 -37.36
C ALA A 159 2.05 39.74 -38.50
N LEU A 160 2.12 38.40 -38.43
CA LEU A 160 1.48 37.53 -39.42
C LEU A 160 -0.06 37.59 -39.34
N LEU A 161 -0.63 37.67 -38.15
CA LEU A 161 -2.09 37.74 -37.94
C LEU A 161 -2.68 39.10 -38.30
N THR A 162 -1.92 40.20 -38.22
CA THR A 162 -2.39 41.56 -38.53
C THR A 162 -2.18 41.99 -39.97
N THR A 163 -1.55 41.15 -40.81
CA THR A 163 -1.27 41.49 -42.20
C THR A 163 -2.52 41.28 -43.07
N ALA A 164 -2.95 42.31 -43.79
CA ALA A 164 -4.15 42.28 -44.64
C ALA A 164 -3.98 41.52 -45.97
N VAL A 165 -2.84 40.88 -46.18
CA VAL A 165 -2.45 40.19 -47.41
C VAL A 165 -2.13 38.74 -47.07
N SER A 166 -2.49 37.82 -47.98
CA SER A 166 -2.21 36.37 -47.91
C SER A 166 -0.83 36.06 -47.31
N PRO A 167 -0.71 35.06 -46.40
CA PRO A 167 -1.57 33.89 -46.26
C PRO A 167 -2.67 33.99 -45.19
N TRP A 168 -3.89 33.57 -45.56
CA TRP A 168 -5.06 33.52 -44.66
C TRP A 168 -5.09 32.31 -43.72
N VAL A 169 -4.11 31.40 -43.83
CA VAL A 169 -4.01 30.19 -43.01
C VAL A 169 -2.62 30.12 -42.39
N ILE A 170 -2.59 30.09 -41.06
CA ILE A 170 -1.36 29.99 -40.26
C ILE A 170 -1.46 28.71 -39.42
N THR A 171 -0.54 27.78 -39.64
CA THR A 171 -0.46 26.54 -38.85
C THR A 171 0.64 26.68 -37.80
N LEU A 172 0.26 26.57 -36.52
CA LEU A 172 1.20 26.54 -35.41
C LEU A 172 1.49 25.08 -35.04
N VAL A 173 2.75 24.67 -35.16
CA VAL A 173 3.22 23.33 -34.77
C VAL A 173 4.16 23.49 -33.59
N GLY A 174 3.77 22.93 -32.45
CA GLY A 174 4.59 22.89 -31.25
C GLY A 174 4.96 21.45 -30.88
N ILE A 175 6.18 21.26 -30.38
CA ILE A 175 6.59 20.05 -29.69
C ILE A 175 6.31 20.27 -28.19
N GLY A 176 5.41 19.48 -27.62
CA GLY A 176 5.06 19.56 -26.20
C GLY A 176 6.27 19.19 -25.33
N GLY A 177 6.75 20.16 -24.55
CA GLY A 177 7.63 20.00 -23.38
C GLY A 177 8.85 19.09 -23.55
N ILE A 178 9.98 19.63 -24.00
CA ILE A 178 11.29 19.04 -23.68
C ILE A 178 11.73 19.62 -22.33
N GLY A 179 11.25 19.03 -21.24
CA GLY A 179 11.77 19.34 -19.91
C GLY A 179 13.23 18.90 -19.83
N LYS A 180 14.12 19.81 -19.42
CA LYS A 180 15.42 19.43 -18.85
C LYS A 180 15.25 19.19 -17.36
#